data_AF-A0A671PBM0-F1
#
_entry.id   AF-A0A671PBM0-F1
#
_cell.length_a   1.000
_cell.length_b   1.000
_cell.length_c   1.000
_cell.angle_alpha   90.00
_cell.angle_beta   90.00
_cell.angle_gamma   90.00
#
_symmetry.space_group_name_H-M   'P 1'
#
loop_
_entity.id
_entity.type
_entity.pdbx_description
1 polymer ?
#
loop_
_entity_poly.entity_id
_entity_poly.type
_entity_poly.pdbx_seq_one_letter_code
_entity_poly.pdbx_strand_id
1 'polypeptide(L)'
;MTEQQREEKRYDPNDKTLKFVTRQDDISIPEFPCDHLSSYSLTAWCRSLLDQGQHKFLCPALKEGTLQRCNAEWPYVEVRRLAVLTQEEQSHFEETMAVLAAAEYCEHKTCPGCQTFVERADITNLCVMCTICTAEKGRTFHFCWQCMRQWKGPGPRSDRCNNPGCTNPDIEKLAKCCYTTLPEVNNVSCPSMRACPTCGILVEHDTTGCKNVICNRCRVEFCFVCLKVTQVCLQTSSYFIDCSDGVAPRQTSIPSWNRN
;
A
#
# COMPACT_ATOMS: atom_id res chain seq x y z
N MET A 1 18.81 22.21 26.30
CA MET A 1 19.12 21.28 25.20
C MET A 1 19.78 20.06 25.83
N THR A 2 19.03 18.99 26.03
CA THR A 2 19.54 17.72 26.55
C THR A 2 19.76 16.78 25.37
N GLU A 3 21.03 16.53 25.05
CA GLU A 3 21.45 15.48 24.13
C GLU A 3 21.00 14.13 24.70
N GLN A 4 19.98 13.52 24.10
CA GLN A 4 19.70 12.11 24.34
C GLN A 4 20.84 11.32 23.69
N GLN A 5 21.74 10.82 24.52
CA GLN A 5 22.72 9.81 24.13
C GLN A 5 21.98 8.67 23.43
N ARG A 6 22.23 8.48 22.13
CA ARG A 6 21.80 7.27 21.43
C ARG A 6 22.59 6.11 22.03
N GLU A 7 21.96 5.31 22.88
CA GLU A 7 22.52 4.03 23.30
C GLU A 7 22.85 3.21 22.04
N GLU A 8 24.12 2.81 21.92
CA GLU A 8 24.54 1.89 20.87
C GLU A 8 23.86 0.54 21.09
N LYS A 9 22.98 0.17 20.18
CA LYS A 9 22.36 -1.15 20.16
C LYS A 9 23.43 -2.21 19.94
N ARG A 10 23.59 -3.13 20.90
CA ARG A 10 24.57 -4.22 20.85
C ARG A 10 23.85 -5.55 20.81
N TYR A 11 24.38 -6.47 20.00
CA TYR A 11 23.91 -7.84 19.91
C TYR A 11 24.25 -8.61 21.21
N ASP A 12 23.39 -9.55 21.64
CA ASP A 12 23.68 -10.48 22.74
C ASP A 12 24.60 -11.61 22.25
N PRO A 13 25.90 -11.63 22.61
CA PRO A 13 26.87 -12.60 22.11
C PRO A 13 26.49 -14.08 22.37
N ASN A 14 25.55 -14.34 23.29
CA ASN A 14 25.12 -15.68 23.68
C ASN A 14 23.85 -16.17 22.99
N ASP A 15 23.23 -15.39 22.09
CA ASP A 15 22.05 -15.84 21.37
C ASP A 15 22.43 -16.95 20.35
N LYS A 16 22.13 -18.19 20.75
CA LYS A 16 22.45 -19.43 20.01
C LYS A 16 21.65 -19.61 18.73
N THR A 17 20.66 -18.76 18.48
CA THR A 17 19.93 -18.81 17.22
C THR A 17 20.80 -18.27 16.08
N LEU A 18 21.86 -17.49 16.36
CA LEU A 18 22.66 -16.83 15.31
C LEU A 18 23.61 -17.82 14.66
N LYS A 19 23.42 -18.00 13.35
CA LYS A 19 24.37 -18.68 12.49
C LYS A 19 25.30 -17.64 11.91
N PHE A 20 26.56 -17.78 12.30
CA PHE A 20 27.64 -16.93 11.91
C PHE A 20 28.48 -17.65 10.86
N VAL A 21 28.72 -17.01 9.71
CA VAL A 21 29.66 -17.55 8.74
C VAL A 21 31.08 -17.12 9.14
N THR A 22 31.95 -18.08 9.41
CA THR A 22 33.38 -17.80 9.60
C THR A 22 34.04 -17.73 8.23
N ARG A 23 34.31 -16.51 7.74
CA ARG A 23 35.35 -16.31 6.71
C ARG A 23 36.58 -15.76 7.39
N GLN A 24 37.73 -16.19 6.86
CA GLN A 24 39.04 -15.78 7.32
C GLN A 24 39.13 -14.26 7.12
N ASP A 25 39.12 -13.53 8.23
CA ASP A 25 39.34 -12.08 8.37
C ASP A 25 38.12 -11.13 8.24
N ASP A 26 36.90 -11.50 8.67
CA ASP A 26 35.92 -10.47 9.04
C ASP A 26 34.84 -10.92 10.03
N ILE A 27 34.33 -9.94 10.79
CA ILE A 27 33.30 -10.06 11.85
C ILE A 27 32.16 -10.95 11.38
N SER A 28 31.78 -11.89 12.25
CA SER A 28 30.75 -12.88 12.01
C SER A 28 29.38 -12.25 11.68
N ILE A 29 28.96 -12.35 10.42
CA ILE A 29 27.70 -11.81 9.91
C ILE A 29 26.58 -12.87 10.03
N PRO A 30 25.39 -12.49 10.54
CA PRO A 30 24.19 -13.32 10.53
C PRO A 30 23.71 -13.67 9.11
N GLU A 31 23.33 -14.94 8.88
CA GLU A 31 22.75 -15.37 7.60
C GLU A 31 21.52 -14.53 7.22
N PHE A 32 21.62 -13.87 6.07
CA PHE A 32 20.63 -12.97 5.52
C PHE A 32 20.09 -13.58 4.21
N PRO A 33 18.89 -13.23 3.71
CA PRO A 33 18.45 -13.65 2.38
C PRO A 33 19.35 -13.14 1.23
N CYS A 34 20.23 -12.18 1.52
CA CYS A 34 21.26 -11.65 0.63
C CYS A 34 22.42 -11.02 1.44
N ASP A 35 23.68 -11.15 1.01
CA ASP A 35 24.86 -10.69 1.78
C ASP A 35 25.04 -9.16 1.90
N HIS A 36 24.03 -8.37 1.52
CA HIS A 36 24.10 -6.91 1.52
C HIS A 36 23.56 -6.31 2.83
N LEU A 37 24.41 -6.23 3.84
CA LEU A 37 24.15 -5.42 5.02
C LEU A 37 24.48 -3.95 4.74
N SER A 38 23.47 -3.10 4.81
CA SER A 38 23.62 -1.65 4.66
C SER A 38 24.31 -1.07 5.89
N SER A 39 25.30 -0.19 5.67
CA SER A 39 26.00 0.59 6.69
C SER A 39 25.12 1.65 7.40
N TYR A 40 23.89 1.88 6.93
CA TYR A 40 22.87 2.67 7.64
C TYR A 40 22.17 1.83 8.71
N SER A 41 21.74 2.48 9.80
CA SER A 41 20.91 1.83 10.85
C SER A 41 19.71 1.13 10.20
N LEU A 42 19.75 -0.20 10.15
CA LEU A 42 18.70 -1.06 9.60
C LEU A 42 17.33 -0.70 10.19
N THR A 43 17.29 -0.33 11.47
CA THR A 43 16.09 0.18 12.14
C THR A 43 15.51 1.41 11.44
N ALA A 44 16.34 2.41 11.13
CA ALA A 44 15.88 3.66 10.52
C ALA A 44 15.38 3.46 9.09
N TRP A 45 16.07 2.60 8.32
CA TRP A 45 15.62 2.21 6.99
C TRP A 45 14.25 1.52 7.03
N CYS A 46 14.10 0.48 7.86
CA CYS A 46 12.84 -0.24 7.96
C CYS A 46 11.70 0.62 8.51
N ARG A 47 11.97 1.56 9.42
CA ARG A 47 10.99 2.58 9.84
C ARG A 47 10.52 3.44 8.66
N SER A 48 11.45 3.96 7.87
CA SER A 48 11.11 4.77 6.71
C SER A 48 10.27 4.00 5.68
N LEU A 49 10.48 2.69 5.54
CA LEU A 49 9.63 1.83 4.72
C LEU A 49 8.19 1.75 5.26
N LEU A 50 8.01 1.59 6.58
CA LEU A 50 6.69 1.62 7.22
C LEU A 50 6.01 2.98 7.07
N ASP A 51 6.74 4.08 7.24
CA ASP A 51 6.23 5.46 7.03
C ASP A 51 5.76 5.68 5.59
N GLN A 52 6.41 5.03 4.62
CA GLN A 52 6.01 5.00 3.21
C GLN A 52 4.87 4.02 2.91
N GLY A 53 4.28 3.39 3.94
CA GLY A 53 3.19 2.43 3.81
C GLY A 53 3.62 1.04 3.35
N GLN A 54 4.91 0.69 3.48
CA GLN A 54 5.43 -0.62 3.06
C GLN A 54 5.62 -1.54 4.27
N HIS A 55 4.87 -2.64 4.32
CA HIS A 55 5.00 -3.65 5.38
C HIS A 55 5.95 -4.81 5.03
N LYS A 56 6.43 -4.88 3.78
CA LYS A 56 7.45 -5.83 3.34
C LYS A 56 8.80 -5.14 3.29
N PHE A 57 9.78 -5.68 3.99
CA PHE A 57 11.13 -5.14 4.00
C PHE A 57 11.91 -5.75 2.85
N LEU A 58 12.37 -4.92 1.92
CA LEU A 58 13.13 -5.37 0.75
C LEU A 58 14.56 -4.86 0.82
N CYS A 59 15.50 -5.67 0.32
CA CYS A 59 16.90 -5.30 0.23
C CYS A 59 17.11 -4.07 -0.67
N PRO A 60 17.65 -2.96 -0.14
CA PRO A 60 17.90 -1.76 -0.93
C PRO A 60 19.16 -1.84 -1.80
N ALA A 61 20.01 -2.84 -1.59
CA ALA A 61 21.31 -2.93 -2.24
C ALA A 61 21.18 -3.15 -3.74
N LEU A 62 22.17 -2.65 -4.50
CA LEU A 62 22.31 -2.93 -5.92
C LEU A 62 23.00 -4.28 -6.10
N LYS A 63 22.59 -5.07 -7.10
CA LYS A 63 23.31 -6.28 -7.48
C LYS A 63 24.67 -5.87 -8.07
N GLU A 64 25.74 -6.53 -7.64
CA GLU A 64 27.11 -6.21 -8.04
C GLU A 64 27.25 -5.97 -9.56
N GLY A 65 27.85 -4.84 -9.92
CA GLY A 65 28.08 -4.46 -11.32
C GLY A 65 26.84 -3.97 -12.08
N THR A 66 25.69 -3.77 -11.42
CA THR A 66 24.45 -3.31 -12.07
C THR A 66 23.78 -2.15 -11.32
N LEU A 67 22.91 -1.42 -12.01
CA LEU A 67 21.98 -0.43 -11.40
C LEU A 67 20.68 -1.08 -10.88
N GLN A 68 20.59 -2.41 -10.88
CA GLN A 68 19.39 -3.14 -10.48
C GLN A 68 19.40 -3.42 -8.98
N ARG A 69 18.29 -3.12 -8.29
CA ARG A 69 18.14 -3.45 -6.87
C ARG A 69 18.01 -4.96 -6.65
N CYS A 70 18.51 -5.44 -5.51
CA CYS A 70 18.41 -6.82 -5.08
C CYS A 70 16.95 -7.22 -4.85
N ASN A 71 16.21 -6.38 -4.11
CA ASN A 71 14.79 -6.59 -3.78
C ASN A 71 14.48 -7.93 -3.09
N ALA A 72 15.47 -8.61 -2.51
CA ALA A 72 15.24 -9.78 -1.67
C ALA A 72 14.41 -9.37 -0.45
N GLU A 73 13.31 -10.10 -0.18
CA GLU A 73 12.46 -9.85 0.98
C GLU A 73 13.16 -10.32 2.26
N TRP A 74 13.17 -9.46 3.27
CA TRP A 74 13.71 -9.71 4.59
C TRP A 74 12.56 -10.09 5.53
N PRO A 75 12.54 -11.34 6.04
CA PRO A 75 11.57 -11.74 7.05
C PRO A 75 11.65 -10.82 8.26
N TYR A 76 10.51 -10.40 8.80
CA TYR A 76 10.49 -9.51 9.97
C TYR A 76 11.23 -10.10 11.18
N VAL A 77 11.25 -11.43 11.32
CA VAL A 77 12.03 -12.13 12.37
C VAL A 77 13.52 -11.76 12.28
N GLU A 78 14.08 -11.74 11.07
CA GLU A 78 15.48 -11.35 10.88
C GLU A 78 15.66 -9.83 11.04
N VAL A 79 14.71 -9.01 10.60
CA VAL A 79 14.76 -7.55 10.83
C VAL A 79 14.78 -7.23 12.32
N ARG A 80 13.87 -7.82 13.11
CA ARG A 80 13.77 -7.63 14.57
C ARG A 80 15.09 -7.92 15.27
N ARG A 81 15.71 -9.01 14.86
CA ARG A 81 16.94 -9.54 15.44
C ARG A 81 18.15 -8.70 15.09
N LEU A 82 18.33 -8.37 13.81
CA LEU A 82 19.54 -7.69 13.31
C LEU A 82 19.52 -6.19 13.57
N ALA A 83 18.33 -5.60 13.57
CA ALA A 83 18.16 -4.20 13.94
C ALA A 83 18.15 -3.99 15.46
N VAL A 84 18.25 -5.08 16.25
CA VAL A 84 18.18 -5.11 17.72
C VAL A 84 17.06 -4.18 18.19
N LEU A 85 15.84 -4.45 17.72
CA LEU A 85 14.70 -3.60 18.01
C LEU A 85 14.37 -3.66 19.51
N THR A 86 14.15 -2.52 20.16
CA THR A 86 13.62 -2.51 21.54
C THR A 86 12.19 -3.02 21.56
N GLN A 87 11.65 -3.32 22.74
CA GLN A 87 10.26 -3.80 22.86
C GLN A 87 9.25 -2.78 22.31
N GLU A 88 9.48 -1.48 22.55
CA GLU A 88 8.64 -0.40 22.04
C GLU A 88 8.70 -0.32 20.51
N GLU A 89 9.90 -0.51 19.93
CA GLU A 89 10.07 -0.52 18.48
C GLU A 89 9.43 -1.74 17.83
N GLN A 90 9.54 -2.91 18.47
CA GLN A 90 8.87 -4.12 18.02
C GLN A 90 7.36 -3.93 18.00
N SER A 91 6.76 -3.46 19.10
CA SER A 91 5.33 -3.18 19.17
C SER A 91 4.87 -2.21 18.08
N HIS A 92 5.61 -1.11 17.86
CA HIS A 92 5.30 -0.15 16.81
C HIS A 92 5.41 -0.75 15.40
N PHE A 93 6.45 -1.55 15.13
CA PHE A 93 6.61 -2.23 13.85
C PHE A 93 5.49 -3.24 13.61
N GLU A 94 5.20 -4.09 14.59
CA GLU A 94 4.17 -5.14 14.49
C GLU A 94 2.78 -4.54 14.28
N GLU A 95 2.42 -3.51 15.05
CA GLU A 95 1.14 -2.80 14.88
C GLU A 95 1.04 -2.14 13.51
N THR A 96 2.07 -1.41 13.10
CA THR A 96 2.07 -0.70 11.81
C THR A 96 2.05 -1.70 10.64
N MET A 97 2.85 -2.76 10.71
CA MET A 97 2.84 -3.84 9.72
C MET A 97 1.48 -4.51 9.64
N ALA A 98 0.84 -4.80 10.78
CA ALA A 98 -0.48 -5.42 10.81
C ALA A 98 -1.54 -4.51 10.18
N VAL A 99 -1.52 -3.20 10.48
CA VAL A 99 -2.43 -2.22 9.87
C VAL A 99 -2.19 -2.09 8.37
N LEU A 100 -0.93 -2.01 7.93
CA LEU A 100 -0.58 -1.89 6.51
C LEU A 100 -0.87 -3.18 5.74
N ALA A 101 -0.63 -4.35 6.33
CA ALA A 101 -1.00 -5.64 5.75
C ALA A 101 -2.53 -5.77 5.68
N ALA A 102 -3.26 -5.38 6.71
CA ALA A 102 -4.72 -5.33 6.65
C ALA A 102 -5.20 -4.34 5.58
N ALA A 103 -4.57 -3.19 5.40
CA ALA A 103 -4.91 -2.27 4.31
C ALA A 103 -4.62 -2.86 2.91
N GLU A 104 -3.57 -3.67 2.76
CA GLU A 104 -3.23 -4.34 1.50
C GLU A 104 -4.16 -5.53 1.21
N TYR A 105 -4.35 -6.40 2.20
CA TYR A 105 -5.00 -7.71 2.04
C TYR A 105 -6.47 -7.73 2.46
N CYS A 106 -6.92 -6.82 3.31
CA CYS A 106 -8.27 -6.81 3.87
C CYS A 106 -9.02 -5.53 3.50
N GLU A 107 -9.91 -5.62 2.50
CA GLU A 107 -10.94 -4.60 2.37
C GLU A 107 -11.95 -4.80 3.51
N HIS A 108 -11.72 -4.11 4.61
CA HIS A 108 -12.63 -4.07 5.74
C HIS A 108 -13.42 -2.76 5.71
N LYS A 109 -14.67 -2.81 6.16
CA LYS A 109 -15.49 -1.64 6.42
C LYS A 109 -16.24 -1.83 7.73
N THR A 110 -16.59 -0.71 8.34
CA THR A 110 -17.37 -0.68 9.57
C THR A 110 -18.83 -1.04 9.29
N CYS A 111 -19.36 -2.05 9.99
CA CYS A 111 -20.76 -2.43 9.87
C CYS A 111 -21.67 -1.27 10.30
N PRO A 112 -22.68 -0.88 9.50
CA PRO A 112 -23.60 0.20 9.86
C PRO A 112 -24.52 -0.14 11.04
N GLY A 113 -24.62 -1.42 11.42
CA GLY A 113 -25.44 -1.87 12.54
C GLY A 113 -24.72 -1.83 13.88
N CYS A 114 -23.57 -2.50 13.98
CA CYS A 114 -22.85 -2.72 15.25
C CYS A 114 -21.47 -2.03 15.33
N GLN A 115 -21.07 -1.29 14.29
CA GLN A 115 -19.79 -0.55 14.23
C GLN A 115 -18.53 -1.41 14.33
N THR A 116 -18.63 -2.73 14.17
CA THR A 116 -17.47 -3.62 14.10
C THR A 116 -16.91 -3.70 12.69
N PHE A 117 -15.64 -4.08 12.56
CA PHE A 117 -15.00 -4.30 11.26
C PHE A 117 -15.52 -5.58 10.62
N VAL A 118 -15.89 -5.47 9.34
CA VAL A 118 -16.35 -6.58 8.52
C VAL A 118 -15.52 -6.62 7.26
N GLU A 119 -15.00 -7.80 6.92
CA GLU A 119 -14.33 -8.07 5.65
C GLU A 119 -15.27 -8.77 4.68
N ARG A 120 -15.05 -8.56 3.38
CA ARG A 120 -15.79 -9.29 2.35
C ARG A 120 -15.12 -10.61 2.03
N ALA A 121 -15.90 -11.70 2.09
CA ALA A 121 -15.49 -13.00 1.58
C ALA A 121 -15.30 -12.99 0.05
N ASP A 122 -16.16 -12.25 -0.66
CA ASP A 122 -16.09 -12.05 -2.12
C ASP A 122 -16.04 -10.55 -2.41
N ILE A 123 -14.92 -10.09 -2.95
CA ILE A 123 -14.67 -8.68 -3.29
C ILE A 123 -15.56 -8.17 -4.43
N THR A 124 -16.15 -9.07 -5.22
CA THR A 124 -17.08 -8.72 -6.29
C THR A 124 -18.50 -8.56 -5.78
N ASN A 125 -18.85 -9.19 -4.66
CA ASN A 125 -20.19 -9.07 -4.08
C ASN A 125 -20.30 -7.84 -3.19
N LEU A 126 -21.28 -6.98 -3.49
CA LEU A 126 -21.61 -5.79 -2.70
C LEU A 126 -22.56 -6.11 -1.53
N CYS A 127 -23.19 -7.28 -1.51
CA CYS A 127 -24.07 -7.74 -0.44
C CYS A 127 -23.26 -8.45 0.63
N VAL A 128 -23.04 -7.79 1.76
CA VAL A 128 -22.12 -8.27 2.80
C VAL A 128 -22.90 -8.60 4.07
N MET A 129 -22.67 -9.80 4.59
CA MET A 129 -23.28 -10.26 5.83
C MET A 129 -22.43 -9.84 7.03
N CYS A 130 -23.04 -9.24 8.05
CA CYS A 130 -22.40 -9.05 9.34
C CYS A 130 -22.74 -10.22 10.25
N THR A 131 -21.75 -11.01 10.66
CA THR A 131 -21.92 -12.18 11.54
C THR A 131 -22.43 -11.78 12.92
N ILE A 132 -21.91 -10.68 13.49
CA ILE A 132 -22.31 -10.17 14.81
C ILE A 132 -23.77 -9.73 14.82
N CYS A 133 -24.17 -8.82 13.91
CA CYS A 133 -25.57 -8.40 13.82
C CYS A 133 -26.51 -9.57 13.47
N THR A 134 -26.03 -10.56 12.72
CA THR A 134 -26.83 -11.75 12.39
C THR A 134 -27.10 -12.59 13.64
N ALA A 135 -26.08 -12.80 14.48
CA ALA A 135 -26.21 -13.51 15.74
C ALA A 135 -27.11 -12.75 16.74
N GLU A 136 -26.87 -11.46 16.96
CA GLU A 136 -27.63 -10.64 17.92
C GLU A 136 -29.11 -10.50 17.55
N LYS A 137 -29.43 -10.39 16.26
CA LYS A 137 -30.80 -10.19 15.78
C LYS A 137 -31.56 -11.50 15.54
N GLY A 138 -30.88 -12.66 15.61
CA GLY A 138 -31.46 -13.96 15.27
C GLY A 138 -31.91 -14.08 13.80
N ARG A 139 -31.45 -13.19 12.92
CA ARG A 139 -31.77 -13.19 11.48
C ARG A 139 -30.63 -12.59 10.68
N THR A 140 -30.47 -13.04 9.43
CA THR A 140 -29.40 -12.56 8.54
C THR A 140 -29.43 -11.04 8.38
N PHE A 141 -28.34 -10.38 8.72
CA PHE A 141 -28.15 -8.95 8.51
C PHE A 141 -27.16 -8.71 7.38
N HIS A 142 -27.66 -8.19 6.27
CA HIS A 142 -26.86 -7.79 5.11
C HIS A 142 -26.85 -6.28 4.93
N PHE A 143 -25.70 -5.74 4.50
CA PHE A 143 -25.55 -4.34 4.12
C PHE A 143 -24.83 -4.21 2.78
N CYS A 144 -24.99 -3.06 2.15
CA CYS A 144 -24.35 -2.72 0.90
C CYS A 144 -22.94 -2.16 1.13
N TRP A 145 -21.94 -2.77 0.50
CA TRP A 145 -20.55 -2.34 0.59
C TRP A 145 -20.28 -0.95 0.00
N GLN A 146 -21.14 -0.44 -0.89
CA GLN A 146 -20.99 0.90 -1.46
C GLN A 146 -21.60 1.96 -0.55
N CYS A 147 -22.92 1.90 -0.33
CA CYS A 147 -23.65 2.97 0.36
C CYS A 147 -23.78 2.76 1.88
N MET A 148 -23.22 1.68 2.42
CA MET A 148 -23.23 1.36 3.86
C MET A 148 -24.63 1.34 4.50
N ARG A 149 -25.67 1.10 3.71
CA ARG A 149 -27.06 0.93 4.17
C ARG A 149 -27.45 -0.54 4.14
N GLN A 150 -28.50 -0.90 4.87
CA GLN A 150 -29.07 -2.26 4.82
C GLN A 150 -29.36 -2.66 3.36
N TRP A 151 -29.01 -3.91 3.00
CA TRP A 151 -29.13 -4.40 1.64
C TRP A 151 -30.60 -4.43 1.20
N LYS A 152 -30.85 -3.99 -0.04
CA LYS A 152 -32.16 -4.09 -0.71
C LYS A 152 -31.97 -4.67 -2.11
N GLY A 153 -32.86 -5.57 -2.50
CA GLY A 153 -32.83 -6.24 -3.80
C GLY A 153 -32.21 -7.65 -3.74
N PRO A 154 -32.19 -8.37 -4.88
CA PRO A 154 -31.57 -9.68 -4.96
C PRO A 154 -30.06 -9.55 -4.71
N GLY A 155 -29.49 -10.55 -4.03
CA GLY A 155 -28.03 -10.73 -3.89
C GLY A 155 -27.68 -12.17 -4.25
N PRO A 156 -26.41 -12.47 -4.61
CA PRO A 156 -25.26 -11.57 -4.70
C PRO A 156 -25.32 -10.63 -5.92
N ARG A 157 -24.70 -9.44 -5.84
CA ARG A 157 -24.59 -8.48 -6.95
C ARG A 157 -23.29 -7.68 -6.86
N SER A 158 -22.71 -7.34 -8.01
CA SER A 158 -21.46 -6.56 -8.11
C SER A 158 -21.65 -5.11 -8.53
N ASP A 159 -22.82 -4.75 -9.05
CA ASP A 159 -23.05 -3.43 -9.66
C ASP A 159 -23.60 -2.39 -8.66
N ARG A 160 -24.72 -2.69 -7.98
CA ARG A 160 -25.36 -1.84 -6.95
C ARG A 160 -26.43 -2.60 -6.17
N CYS A 161 -26.88 -2.02 -5.05
CA CYS A 161 -28.12 -2.43 -4.39
C CYS A 161 -29.31 -1.58 -4.85
N ASN A 162 -30.53 -1.96 -4.45
CA ASN A 162 -31.76 -1.24 -4.78
C ASN A 162 -32.05 -0.05 -3.85
N ASN A 163 -31.07 0.41 -3.04
CA ASN A 163 -31.27 1.64 -2.28
C ASN A 163 -31.27 2.86 -3.22
N PRO A 164 -32.18 3.84 -3.03
CA PRO A 164 -32.19 5.07 -3.81
C PRO A 164 -30.84 5.80 -3.68
N GLY A 165 -30.26 6.19 -4.81
CA GLY A 165 -28.96 6.88 -4.85
C GLY A 165 -27.78 6.02 -4.40
N CYS A 166 -27.85 4.69 -4.54
CA CYS A 166 -26.68 3.83 -4.32
C CYS A 166 -25.64 4.06 -5.41
N THR A 167 -24.61 4.83 -5.09
CA THR A 167 -23.44 5.10 -5.95
C THR A 167 -22.17 4.73 -5.19
N ASN A 168 -21.11 4.36 -5.91
CA ASN A 168 -19.80 4.16 -5.31
C ASN A 168 -19.24 5.52 -4.81
N PRO A 169 -18.97 5.69 -3.50
CA PRO A 169 -18.45 6.95 -2.96
C PRO A 169 -17.16 7.43 -3.63
N ASP A 170 -16.32 6.51 -4.09
CA ASP A 170 -15.06 6.86 -4.73
C ASP A 170 -15.26 7.42 -6.14
N ILE A 171 -16.29 6.96 -6.87
CA ILE A 171 -16.70 7.58 -8.14
C ILE A 171 -17.22 9.00 -7.91
N GLU A 172 -17.94 9.23 -6.81
CA GLU A 172 -18.41 10.57 -6.46
C GLU A 172 -17.23 11.52 -6.13
N LYS A 173 -16.20 11.04 -5.41
CA LYS A 173 -14.97 11.80 -5.17
C LYS A 173 -14.24 12.13 -6.48
N LEU A 174 -14.07 11.15 -7.37
CA LEU A 174 -13.44 11.35 -8.68
C LEU A 174 -14.23 12.35 -9.56
N ALA A 175 -15.56 12.31 -9.49
CA ALA A 175 -16.43 13.22 -10.20
C ALA A 175 -16.37 14.67 -9.67
N LYS A 176 -16.10 14.85 -8.37
CA LYS A 176 -16.13 16.16 -7.68
C LYS A 176 -14.77 16.75 -7.31
N CYS A 177 -13.67 16.00 -7.42
CA CYS A 177 -12.33 16.48 -7.06
C CYS A 177 -11.95 17.76 -7.80
N CYS A 178 -11.08 18.60 -7.24
CA CYS A 178 -10.58 19.78 -7.93
C CYS A 178 -9.61 19.40 -9.06
N TYR A 179 -9.14 20.39 -9.81
CA TYR A 179 -7.98 20.22 -10.67
C TYR A 179 -6.70 20.57 -9.91
N THR A 180 -5.62 19.89 -10.24
CA THR A 180 -4.26 20.20 -9.81
C THR A 180 -3.40 20.48 -11.04
N THR A 181 -2.29 21.19 -10.84
CA THR A 181 -1.34 21.54 -11.90
C THR A 181 -0.01 20.90 -11.59
N LEU A 182 0.63 20.28 -12.58
CA LEU A 182 1.99 19.72 -12.45
C LEU A 182 2.99 20.68 -13.10
N PRO A 183 3.76 21.48 -12.33
CA PRO A 183 4.60 22.55 -12.88
C PRO A 183 5.74 22.03 -13.76
N GLU A 184 6.35 20.90 -13.36
CA GLU A 184 7.48 20.28 -14.05
C GLU A 184 7.09 19.55 -15.35
N VAL A 185 5.79 19.51 -15.67
CA VAL A 185 5.23 18.88 -16.86
C VAL A 185 4.40 19.92 -17.61
N ASN A 186 5.07 20.97 -18.09
CA ASN A 186 4.49 22.07 -18.86
C ASN A 186 3.25 22.73 -18.22
N ASN A 187 3.15 22.74 -16.89
CA ASN A 187 1.98 23.23 -16.16
C ASN A 187 0.66 22.55 -16.59
N VAL A 188 0.71 21.26 -16.93
CA VAL A 188 -0.49 20.49 -17.29
C VAL A 188 -1.48 20.46 -16.12
N SER A 189 -2.74 20.77 -16.42
CA SER A 189 -3.83 20.74 -15.44
C SER A 189 -4.65 19.46 -15.58
N CYS A 190 -4.82 18.72 -14.49
CA CYS A 190 -5.55 17.45 -14.46
C CYS A 190 -6.34 17.27 -13.16
N PRO A 191 -7.34 16.37 -13.08
CA PRO A 191 -8.03 16.04 -11.84
C PRO A 191 -7.05 15.70 -10.70
N SER A 192 -7.24 16.28 -9.52
CA SER A 192 -6.35 16.13 -8.35
C SER A 192 -6.36 14.74 -7.73
N MET A 193 -7.37 13.95 -8.06
CA MET A 193 -7.53 12.58 -7.59
C MET A 193 -7.84 11.66 -8.77
N ARG A 194 -7.19 10.51 -8.80
CA ARG A 194 -7.33 9.48 -9.84
C ARG A 194 -7.44 8.11 -9.19
N ALA A 195 -8.21 7.19 -9.79
CA ALA A 195 -8.14 5.78 -9.42
C ALA A 195 -7.02 5.09 -10.22
N CYS A 196 -6.25 4.23 -9.56
CA CYS A 196 -5.24 3.41 -10.21
C CYS A 196 -5.88 2.58 -11.34
N PRO A 197 -5.34 2.59 -12.57
CA PRO A 197 -5.91 1.87 -13.71
C PRO A 197 -5.85 0.34 -13.54
N THR A 198 -5.03 -0.16 -12.60
CA THR A 198 -4.86 -1.60 -12.35
C THR A 198 -5.73 -2.11 -11.20
N CYS A 199 -5.68 -1.45 -10.05
CA CYS A 199 -6.32 -1.96 -8.82
C CYS A 199 -7.43 -1.05 -8.27
N GLY A 200 -7.64 0.12 -8.87
CA GLY A 200 -8.76 0.98 -8.54
C GLY A 200 -8.65 1.80 -7.26
N ILE A 201 -7.57 1.67 -6.48
CA ILE A 201 -7.37 2.53 -5.30
C ILE A 201 -7.21 3.99 -5.74
N LEU A 202 -7.76 4.91 -4.95
CA LEU A 202 -7.62 6.35 -5.19
C LEU A 202 -6.20 6.80 -4.83
N VAL A 203 -5.64 7.61 -5.71
CA VAL A 203 -4.28 8.15 -5.65
C VAL A 203 -4.35 9.64 -5.92
N GLU A 204 -3.48 10.39 -5.24
CA GLU A 204 -3.23 11.80 -5.46
C GLU A 204 -1.77 11.99 -5.87
N HIS A 205 -1.46 13.11 -6.52
CA HIS A 205 -0.11 13.48 -6.87
C HIS A 205 0.32 14.66 -5.99
N ASP A 206 1.52 14.58 -5.43
CA ASP A 206 2.10 15.62 -4.56
C ASP A 206 2.55 16.89 -5.32
N THR A 207 2.24 16.99 -6.61
CA THR A 207 2.64 18.03 -7.57
C THR A 207 4.14 18.22 -7.81
N THR A 208 5.00 17.36 -7.27
CA THR A 208 6.46 17.41 -7.45
C THR A 208 6.96 16.34 -8.42
N GLY A 209 7.97 16.66 -9.20
CA GLY A 209 8.58 15.70 -10.12
C GLY A 209 7.74 15.43 -11.38
N CYS A 210 7.93 14.23 -11.93
CA CYS A 210 7.33 13.83 -13.21
C CYS A 210 5.84 13.46 -13.07
N LYS A 211 5.15 13.31 -14.20
CA LYS A 211 3.72 12.96 -14.27
C LYS A 211 3.34 11.54 -13.81
N ASN A 212 4.28 10.75 -13.31
CA ASN A 212 4.05 9.36 -12.95
C ASN A 212 3.96 9.19 -11.44
N VAL A 213 3.09 8.28 -11.02
CA VAL A 213 2.93 7.88 -9.62
C VAL A 213 3.04 6.36 -9.50
N ILE A 214 3.56 5.89 -8.37
CA ILE A 214 3.60 4.47 -8.04
C ILE A 214 2.41 4.17 -7.13
N CYS A 215 1.53 3.26 -7.54
CA CYS A 215 0.42 2.85 -6.71
C CYS A 215 0.92 2.16 -5.44
N ASN A 216 0.55 2.67 -4.27
CA ASN A 216 0.90 2.07 -2.97
C ASN A 216 0.35 0.64 -2.80
N ARG A 217 -0.83 0.34 -3.38
CA ARG A 217 -1.48 -0.96 -3.27
C ARG A 217 -0.89 -2.03 -4.20
N CYS A 218 -0.81 -1.75 -5.51
CA CYS A 218 -0.39 -2.77 -6.49
C CYS A 218 1.03 -2.56 -7.04
N ARG A 219 1.74 -1.50 -6.62
CA ARG A 219 3.10 -1.13 -7.04
C ARG A 219 3.28 -0.87 -8.54
N VAL A 220 2.21 -0.91 -9.33
CA VAL A 220 2.25 -0.51 -10.73
C VAL A 220 2.43 1.00 -10.81
N GLU A 221 3.49 1.40 -11.51
CA GLU A 221 3.72 2.78 -11.90
C GLU A 221 2.85 3.12 -13.12
N PHE A 222 2.17 4.26 -13.06
CA PHE A 222 1.34 4.74 -14.15
C PHE A 222 1.38 6.27 -14.24
N CYS A 223 1.05 6.80 -15.41
CA CYS A 223 0.96 8.22 -15.64
C CYS A 223 -0.34 8.79 -15.03
N PHE A 224 -0.21 9.72 -14.09
CA PHE A 224 -1.34 10.38 -13.42
C PHE A 224 -2.19 11.23 -14.36
N VAL A 225 -1.58 11.74 -15.45
CA VAL A 225 -2.24 12.59 -16.44
C VAL A 225 -3.12 11.78 -17.39
N CYS A 226 -2.59 10.73 -18.02
CA CYS A 226 -3.31 9.96 -19.04
C CYS A 226 -3.84 8.59 -18.57
N LEU A 227 -3.54 8.18 -17.33
CA LEU A 227 -3.95 6.91 -16.70
C LEU A 227 -3.45 5.63 -17.40
N LYS A 228 -2.51 5.75 -18.34
CA LYS A 228 -1.81 4.60 -18.92
C LYS A 228 -0.69 4.14 -17.98
N VAL A 229 -0.46 2.83 -17.91
CA VAL A 229 0.74 2.27 -17.27
C VAL A 229 2.00 2.85 -17.92
N THR A 230 3.06 3.03 -17.14
CA THR A 230 4.26 3.78 -17.56
C THR A 230 4.82 3.28 -18.90
N GLN A 231 4.93 1.96 -19.08
CA GLN A 231 5.43 1.34 -20.30
C GLN A 231 4.66 1.75 -21.56
N VAL A 232 3.34 1.97 -21.45
CA VAL A 232 2.50 2.37 -22.59
C VAL A 232 2.54 3.88 -22.79
N CYS A 233 2.52 4.67 -21.71
CA CYS A 233 2.63 6.14 -21.81
C CYS A 233 3.95 6.57 -22.46
N LEU A 234 5.06 5.91 -22.09
CA LEU A 234 6.39 6.26 -22.56
C LEU A 234 6.70 5.80 -24.00
N GLN A 235 5.80 5.05 -24.66
CA GLN A 235 5.95 4.73 -26.08
C GLN A 235 5.86 5.97 -26.97
N THR A 236 5.07 6.97 -26.55
CA THR A 236 4.81 8.18 -27.35
C THR A 236 5.20 9.47 -26.63
N SER A 237 5.76 9.35 -25.42
CA SER A 237 6.08 10.47 -24.52
C SER A 237 7.28 10.16 -23.61
N SER A 238 7.76 11.15 -22.85
CA SER A 238 8.70 11.01 -21.73
C SER A 238 8.06 11.43 -20.39
N TYR A 239 8.78 11.24 -19.28
CA TYR A 239 8.36 11.51 -17.90
C TYR A 239 7.98 12.98 -17.63
N PHE A 240 8.69 13.92 -18.23
CA PHE A 240 8.54 15.36 -17.97
C PHE A 240 7.86 16.13 -19.11
N ILE A 241 7.38 15.43 -20.14
CA ILE A 241 6.70 16.06 -21.28
C ILE A 241 5.23 15.66 -21.32
N ASP A 242 4.42 16.44 -22.02
CA ASP A 242 2.99 16.17 -22.16
C ASP A 242 2.69 14.81 -22.78
N CYS A 243 1.60 14.19 -22.34
CA CYS A 243 1.11 12.95 -22.94
C CYS A 243 0.56 13.22 -24.34
N SER A 244 0.88 12.36 -25.32
CA SER A 244 0.35 12.48 -26.69
C SER A 244 -1.17 12.39 -26.74
N ASP A 245 -1.78 11.57 -25.87
CA ASP A 245 -3.23 11.44 -25.72
C ASP A 245 -3.86 12.57 -24.88
N GLY A 246 -3.04 13.50 -24.37
CA GLY A 246 -3.46 14.56 -23.47
C GLY A 246 -3.90 14.07 -22.10
N VAL A 247 -4.74 14.87 -21.44
CA VAL A 247 -5.25 14.64 -20.09
C VAL A 247 -6.46 13.71 -20.15
N ALA A 248 -6.40 12.58 -19.44
CA ALA A 248 -7.54 11.67 -19.36
C ALA A 248 -8.73 12.31 -18.64
N PRO A 249 -9.98 12.06 -19.06
CA PRO A 249 -11.17 12.57 -18.37
C PRO A 249 -11.30 11.98 -16.95
N ARG A 250 -12.22 12.54 -16.15
CA ARG A 250 -12.57 11.97 -14.84
C ARG A 250 -13.10 10.54 -15.02
N GLN A 251 -12.63 9.63 -14.18
CA GLN A 251 -13.02 8.23 -14.24
C GLN A 251 -14.48 8.06 -13.77
N THR A 252 -15.28 7.36 -14.56
CA THR A 252 -16.69 7.05 -14.27
C THR A 252 -16.88 5.61 -13.77
N SER A 253 -15.81 4.80 -13.80
CA SER A 253 -15.75 3.44 -13.28
C SER A 253 -14.40 3.19 -12.60
N ILE A 254 -14.38 2.20 -11.71
CA ILE A 254 -13.17 1.75 -11.00
C ILE A 254 -12.93 0.28 -11.39
N PRO A 255 -11.71 -0.09 -11.82
CA PRO A 255 -11.41 -1.47 -12.19
C PRO A 255 -11.55 -2.41 -10.99
N SER A 256 -12.00 -3.64 -11.25
CA SER A 256 -11.98 -4.69 -10.25
C SER A 256 -10.56 -5.23 -10.10
N TRP A 257 -10.04 -5.21 -8.88
CA TRP A 257 -8.69 -5.70 -8.61
C TRP A 257 -8.68 -7.24 -8.56
N ASN A 258 -7.97 -7.87 -9.49
CA ASN A 258 -7.65 -9.30 -9.43
C ASN A 258 -6.24 -9.47 -8.88
N ARG A 259 -6.08 -10.21 -7.78
CA ARG A 259 -4.81 -10.43 -7.08
C ARG A 259 -3.94 -11.56 -7.70
N ASN A 260 -4.12 -11.85 -8.99
CA ASN A 260 -3.36 -12.91 -9.66
C ASN A 260 -1.94 -12.49 -9.97
#